data_AF-A0A7W1F995-F1
#
_entry.id   AF-A0A7W1F995-F1
#
_cell.length_a   1.000
_cell.length_b   1.000
_cell.length_c   1.000
_cell.angle_alpha   90.00
_cell.angle_beta   90.00
_cell.angle_gamma   90.00
#
_symmetry.space_group_name_H-M   'P 1'
#
loop_
_entity.id
_entity.type
_entity.pdbx_description
1 polymer ?
#
loop_
_entity_poly.entity_id
_entity_poly.type
_entity_poly.pdbx_seq_one_letter_code
_entity_poly.pdbx_strand_id
1 'polypeptide(L)'
;VAVGINALVDRAAVEGTSIVIEGAHVVPGFFDAAAELILAVPVVLTVEDEDMHRSHFVARGNDVIARPAQRYAEGFDNIRRLQRYVKSQALSHGVPIIPNYNFDQALASVIDLVMERATERAAQMRAGVDPVQEGRTG
;
A
#
# COMPACT_ATOMS: atom_id res chain seq x y z
N VAL A 1 -6.77 -9.76 -10.89
CA VAL A 1 -5.94 -9.21 -9.80
C VAL A 1 -6.76 -9.06 -8.52
N ALA A 2 -7.81 -8.24 -8.49
CA ALA A 2 -8.64 -8.00 -7.30
C ALA A 2 -9.18 -9.29 -6.63
N VAL A 3 -9.65 -10.27 -7.42
CA VAL A 3 -10.11 -11.57 -6.91
C VAL A 3 -9.03 -12.30 -6.10
N GLY A 4 -7.76 -12.19 -6.51
CA GLY A 4 -6.65 -12.81 -5.78
C GLY A 4 -6.33 -12.10 -4.46
N ILE A 5 -6.41 -10.76 -4.44
CA ILE A 5 -6.20 -9.97 -3.23
C ILE A 5 -7.30 -10.27 -2.20
N ASN A 6 -8.57 -10.29 -2.62
CA ASN A 6 -9.69 -10.59 -1.74
C ASN A 6 -9.57 -12.01 -1.14
N ALA A 7 -9.22 -13.01 -1.95
CA ALA A 7 -9.02 -14.37 -1.45
C ALA A 7 -7.89 -14.48 -0.42
N LEU A 8 -6.81 -13.69 -0.56
CA LEU A 8 -5.74 -13.63 0.44
C LEU A 8 -6.21 -12.97 1.73
N VAL A 9 -6.99 -11.89 1.63
CA VAL A 9 -7.60 -11.20 2.77
C VAL A 9 -8.57 -12.10 3.54
N ASP A 10 -9.47 -12.77 2.83
CA ASP A 10 -10.45 -13.69 3.43
C ASP A 10 -9.75 -14.83 4.17
N ARG A 11 -8.71 -15.40 3.55
CA ARG A 11 -7.92 -16.45 4.18
C ARG A 11 -7.23 -15.95 5.44
N ALA A 12 -6.59 -14.79 5.38
CA ALA A 12 -5.92 -14.20 6.55
C ALA A 12 -6.90 -13.92 7.69
N ALA A 13 -8.12 -13.48 7.38
CA ALA A 13 -9.20 -13.30 8.35
C ALA A 13 -9.59 -14.63 9.02
N VAL A 14 -9.78 -15.70 8.23
CA VAL A 14 -10.16 -17.03 8.73
C VAL A 14 -9.05 -17.67 9.56
N GLU A 15 -7.80 -17.53 9.13
CA GLU A 15 -6.64 -18.14 9.79
C GLU A 15 -6.11 -17.28 10.96
N GLY A 16 -6.59 -16.04 11.12
CA GLY A 16 -6.12 -15.10 12.15
C GLY A 16 -4.65 -14.68 11.95
N THR A 17 -4.19 -14.61 10.70
CA THR A 17 -2.80 -14.31 10.37
C THR A 17 -2.63 -12.88 9.85
N SER A 18 -1.48 -12.26 10.17
CA SER A 18 -1.12 -10.95 9.60
C SER A 18 -0.39 -11.14 8.27
N ILE A 19 -0.78 -10.37 7.26
CA ILE A 19 -0.19 -10.41 5.92
C ILE A 19 0.15 -8.99 5.44
N VAL A 20 1.18 -8.87 4.61
CA VAL A 20 1.50 -7.66 3.85
C VAL A 20 1.35 -7.99 2.37
N ILE A 21 0.56 -7.19 1.65
CA ILE A 21 0.33 -7.35 0.21
C ILE A 21 1.00 -6.17 -0.51
N GLU A 22 1.97 -6.46 -1.38
CA GLU A 22 2.68 -5.47 -2.18
C GLU A 22 2.57 -5.80 -3.67
N GLY A 23 2.42 -4.76 -4.50
CA GLY A 23 2.57 -4.91 -5.95
C GLY A 23 2.08 -3.68 -6.71
N ALA A 24 2.63 -3.46 -7.90
CA ALA A 24 2.22 -2.37 -8.79
C ALA A 24 0.75 -2.46 -9.26
N HIS A 25 0.11 -3.62 -9.04
CA HIS A 25 -1.27 -3.92 -9.38
C HIS A 25 -2.23 -3.80 -8.18
N VAL A 26 -1.71 -3.47 -6.99
CA VAL A 26 -2.48 -3.20 -5.78
C VAL A 26 -2.82 -1.70 -5.78
N VAL A 27 -3.87 -1.34 -6.49
CA VAL A 27 -4.27 0.06 -6.71
C VAL A 27 -5.44 0.42 -5.79
N PRO A 28 -5.38 1.51 -5.02
CA PRO A 28 -6.52 1.99 -4.23
C PRO A 28 -7.80 2.10 -5.06
N GLY A 29 -8.92 1.67 -4.49
CA GLY A 29 -10.23 1.66 -5.16
C GLY A 29 -10.52 0.43 -6.02
N PHE A 30 -9.54 -0.45 -6.27
CA PHE A 30 -9.72 -1.63 -7.13
C PHE A 30 -10.00 -2.92 -6.35
N PHE A 31 -9.89 -2.87 -5.02
CA PHE A 31 -10.20 -3.95 -4.10
C PHE A 31 -10.89 -3.37 -2.88
N ASP A 32 -11.71 -4.18 -2.23
CA ASP A 32 -12.32 -3.81 -0.96
C ASP A 32 -11.43 -4.33 0.16
N ALA A 33 -10.79 -3.39 0.87
CA ALA A 33 -9.94 -3.73 2.00
C ALA A 33 -10.75 -3.84 3.30
N ALA A 34 -12.02 -3.42 3.31
CA ALA A 34 -12.86 -3.40 4.49
C ALA A 34 -13.48 -4.78 4.73
N ALA A 35 -12.68 -5.72 5.22
CA ALA A 35 -13.21 -6.94 5.82
C ALA A 35 -13.42 -6.71 7.32
N GLU A 36 -14.66 -6.89 7.80
CA GLU A 36 -15.07 -6.64 9.19
C GLU A 36 -14.19 -7.34 10.25
N LEU A 37 -13.59 -8.46 9.85
CA LEU A 37 -12.78 -9.34 10.67
C LEU A 37 -11.29 -8.98 10.73
N ILE A 38 -10.82 -8.02 9.92
CA ILE A 38 -9.41 -7.62 9.91
C ILE A 38 -9.24 -6.10 10.09
N LEU A 39 -8.03 -5.71 10.50
CA LEU A 39 -7.58 -4.33 10.43
C LEU A 39 -6.82 -4.12 9.12
N ALA A 40 -7.44 -3.45 8.16
CA ALA A 40 -6.76 -3.06 6.93
C ALA A 40 -6.07 -1.70 7.08
N VAL A 41 -4.79 -1.63 6.73
CA VAL A 41 -3.99 -0.40 6.75
C VAL A 41 -3.41 -0.17 5.35
N PRO A 42 -4.19 0.38 4.40
CA PRO A 42 -3.68 0.69 3.07
C PRO A 42 -2.74 1.89 3.14
N VAL A 43 -1.64 1.82 2.38
CA VAL A 43 -0.66 2.91 2.26
C VAL A 43 -0.02 2.86 0.88
N VAL A 44 0.27 4.03 0.31
CA VAL A 44 1.04 4.15 -0.93
C VAL A 44 2.37 4.81 -0.65
N LEU A 45 3.46 4.12 -0.99
CA LEU A 45 4.81 4.68 -0.95
C LEU A 45 5.14 5.35 -2.29
N THR A 46 5.66 6.57 -2.26
CA THR A 46 6.04 7.31 -3.48
C THR A 46 7.48 7.76 -3.46
N VAL A 47 8.16 7.69 -4.61
CA VAL A 47 9.45 8.35 -4.82
C VAL A 47 9.19 9.58 -5.70
N GLU A 48 9.27 10.77 -5.11
CA GLU A 48 8.91 12.00 -5.82
C GLU A 48 10.00 12.42 -6.81
N ASP A 49 11.26 12.41 -6.35
CA ASP A 49 12.43 12.74 -7.15
C ASP A 49 12.68 11.66 -8.22
N GLU A 50 12.70 12.11 -9.46
CA GLU A 50 12.83 11.25 -10.62
C GLU A 50 14.25 10.70 -10.80
N ASP A 51 15.26 11.50 -10.50
CA ASP A 51 16.67 11.12 -10.61
C ASP A 51 17.05 10.13 -9.52
N MET A 52 16.56 10.34 -8.30
CA MET A 52 16.65 9.38 -7.20
C MET A 52 15.92 8.07 -7.54
N HIS A 53 14.72 8.16 -8.12
CA HIS A 53 13.99 6.96 -8.53
C HIS A 53 14.77 6.18 -9.59
N ARG A 54 15.37 6.88 -10.56
CA ARG A 54 16.21 6.28 -11.60
C ARG A 54 17.48 5.65 -11.01
N SER A 55 18.13 6.31 -10.05
CA SER A 55 19.36 5.81 -9.42
C SER A 55 19.13 4.53 -8.61
N HIS A 56 17.98 4.39 -7.94
CA HIS A 56 17.59 3.17 -7.25
C HIS A 56 17.50 1.96 -8.19
N PHE A 57 17.04 2.14 -9.43
CA PHE A 57 17.01 1.05 -10.42
C PHE A 57 18.40 0.67 -10.92
N VAL A 58 19.29 1.65 -11.11
CA VAL A 58 20.68 1.40 -11.52
C VAL A 58 21.43 0.63 -10.44
N ALA A 59 21.27 1.01 -9.17
CA ALA A 59 21.86 0.29 -8.03
C ALA A 59 21.40 -1.17 -7.98
N ARG A 60 20.09 -1.43 -8.12
CA ARG A 60 19.54 -2.80 -8.13
C ARG A 60 19.99 -3.62 -9.35
N GLY A 61 20.28 -2.97 -10.47
CA GLY A 61 20.77 -3.63 -11.69
C GLY A 61 22.22 -4.13 -11.59
N ASN A 62 23.01 -3.58 -10.66
CA ASN A 62 24.38 -4.02 -10.41
C ASN A 62 24.46 -5.23 -9.46
N ASP A 63 23.48 -5.41 -8.57
CA ASP A 63 23.47 -6.49 -7.57
C ASP A 63 22.82 -7.79 -8.08
N VAL A 64 22.05 -7.74 -9.18
CA VAL A 64 21.34 -8.90 -9.75
C VAL A 64 21.81 -9.13 -11.18
N ILE A 65 22.39 -10.31 -11.43
CA ILE A 65 22.86 -10.81 -12.73
C ILE A 65 21.96 -10.28 -13.86
N ALA A 66 22.55 -9.37 -14.64
CA ALA A 66 21.93 -8.48 -15.59
C ALA A 66 20.76 -9.09 -16.39
N ARG A 67 19.55 -8.56 -16.17
CA ARG A 67 18.44 -8.61 -17.13
C ARG A 67 17.31 -7.63 -16.74
N PRO A 68 17.21 -6.43 -17.35
CA PRO A 68 18.27 -5.52 -17.80
C PRO A 68 17.95 -4.05 -17.40
N ALA A 69 18.90 -3.33 -16.81
CA ALA A 69 18.77 -1.88 -16.54
C ALA A 69 18.32 -1.05 -17.77
N GLN A 70 18.65 -1.54 -18.98
CA GLN A 70 18.29 -0.93 -20.26
C GLN A 70 16.78 -0.96 -20.59
N ARG A 71 16.07 -2.08 -20.32
CA ARG A 71 14.60 -2.13 -20.48
C ARG A 71 13.88 -1.23 -19.48
N TYR A 72 14.43 -1.08 -18.28
CA TYR A 72 13.87 -0.18 -17.28
C TYR A 72 14.09 1.28 -17.65
N ALA A 73 15.25 1.64 -18.21
CA ALA A 73 15.49 2.98 -18.72
C ALA A 73 14.51 3.35 -19.85
N GLU A 74 14.25 2.41 -20.77
CA GLU A 74 13.27 2.56 -21.86
C GLU A 74 11.82 2.59 -21.36
N GLY A 75 11.50 1.90 -20.26
CA GLY A 75 10.16 1.83 -19.66
C GLY A 75 9.92 2.82 -18.53
N PHE A 76 10.90 3.64 -18.16
CA PHE A 76 10.85 4.46 -16.94
C PHE A 76 9.69 5.46 -16.95
N ASP A 77 9.43 6.08 -18.11
CA ASP A 77 8.30 7.00 -18.27
C ASP A 77 6.96 6.32 -18.02
N ASN A 78 6.82 5.05 -18.43
CA ASN A 78 5.62 4.26 -18.17
C ASN A 78 5.49 3.93 -16.68
N ILE A 79 6.62 3.65 -16.00
CA ILE A 79 6.64 3.46 -14.54
C ILE A 79 6.21 4.74 -13.83
N ARG A 80 6.70 5.91 -14.26
CA ARG A 80 6.29 7.22 -13.71
C ARG A 80 4.83 7.52 -13.98
N ARG A 81 4.31 7.18 -15.16
CA ARG A 81 2.88 7.28 -15.49
C ARG A 81 2.04 6.42 -14.55
N LEU A 82 2.44 5.16 -14.34
CA LEU A 82 1.76 4.25 -13.41
C LEU A 82 1.81 4.79 -11.97
N GLN A 83 2.97 5.26 -11.49
CA GLN A 83 3.08 5.85 -10.15
C GLN A 83 2.16 7.06 -9.98
N ARG A 84 2.08 7.96 -10.98
CA ARG A 84 1.14 9.09 -10.95
C ARG A 84 -0.31 8.62 -10.89
N TYR A 85 -0.65 7.58 -11.65
CA TYR A 85 -1.97 6.99 -11.61
C TYR A 85 -2.29 6.42 -10.21
N VAL A 86 -1.43 5.58 -9.64
CA VAL A 86 -1.64 5.02 -8.30
C VAL A 86 -1.73 6.12 -7.24
N LYS A 87 -0.86 7.15 -7.30
CA LYS A 87 -0.93 8.32 -6.41
C LYS A 87 -2.27 9.04 -6.53
N SER A 88 -2.78 9.23 -7.75
CA SER A 88 -4.10 9.86 -7.98
C SER A 88 -5.24 9.03 -7.38
N GLN A 89 -5.16 7.71 -7.46
CA GLN A 89 -6.15 6.81 -6.86
C GLN A 89 -6.08 6.87 -5.33
N ALA A 90 -4.86 6.89 -4.76
CA ALA A 90 -4.70 7.03 -3.32
C ALA A 90 -5.34 8.32 -2.79
N LEU A 91 -5.09 9.46 -3.45
CA LEU A 91 -5.73 10.74 -3.11
C LEU A 91 -7.25 10.67 -3.22
N SER A 92 -7.78 10.08 -4.29
CA SER A 92 -9.22 10.00 -4.54
C SER A 92 -9.96 9.11 -3.54
N HIS A 93 -9.28 8.11 -2.97
CA HIS A 93 -9.83 7.15 -2.01
C HIS A 93 -9.40 7.43 -0.56
N GLY A 94 -8.73 8.55 -0.28
CA GLY A 94 -8.28 8.91 1.08
C GLY A 94 -7.22 7.96 1.66
N VAL A 95 -6.47 7.25 0.82
CA VAL A 95 -5.38 6.37 1.25
C VAL A 95 -4.13 7.21 1.53
N PRO A 96 -3.50 7.08 2.72
CA PRO A 96 -2.27 7.79 3.05
C PRO A 96 -1.16 7.56 2.01
N ILE A 97 -0.46 8.64 1.68
CA ILE A 97 0.72 8.62 0.80
C ILE A 97 1.94 9.00 1.64
N ILE A 98 2.94 8.13 1.66
CA ILE A 98 4.20 8.36 2.37
C ILE A 98 5.32 8.51 1.33
N PRO A 99 5.97 9.68 1.24
CA PRO A 99 7.11 9.84 0.37
C PRO A 99 8.34 9.15 0.95
N ASN A 100 9.02 8.34 0.12
CA ASN A 100 10.22 7.62 0.50
C ASN A 100 11.47 8.40 0.09
N TYR A 101 11.81 9.43 0.88
CA TYR A 101 13.05 10.20 0.74
C TYR A 101 14.22 9.59 1.53
N ASN A 102 13.91 9.06 2.71
CA ASN A 102 14.84 8.40 3.60
C ASN A 102 14.16 7.14 4.12
N PHE A 103 14.87 6.00 4.04
CA PHE A 103 14.33 4.70 4.41
C PHE A 103 13.85 4.65 5.87
N ASP A 104 14.65 5.16 6.82
CA ASP A 104 14.31 5.14 8.25
C ASP A 104 13.09 6.02 8.54
N GLN A 105 12.98 7.18 7.90
CA GLN A 105 11.83 8.07 8.06
C GLN A 105 10.55 7.47 7.45
N ALA A 106 10.66 6.86 6.27
CA ALA A 106 9.54 6.19 5.64
C ALA A 106 9.07 4.99 6.46
N LEU A 107 10.02 4.20 7.00
CA LEU A 107 9.73 3.07 7.88
C LEU A 107 9.02 3.54 9.16
N ALA A 108 9.54 4.56 9.83
CA ALA A 108 8.91 5.15 11.01
C ALA A 108 7.48 5.61 10.71
N SER A 109 7.27 6.31 9.59
CA SER A 109 5.95 6.81 9.18
C SER A 109 4.95 5.66 8.91
N VAL A 110 5.41 4.54 8.34
CA VAL A 110 4.56 3.36 8.13
C VAL A 110 4.21 2.69 9.46
N ILE A 111 5.17 2.57 10.38
CA ILE A 111 4.94 2.01 11.72
C ILE A 111 3.93 2.87 12.47
N ASP A 112 4.12 4.19 12.47
CA ASP A 112 3.21 5.14 13.14
C ASP A 112 1.79 5.01 12.59
N LEU A 113 1.63 4.93 11.28
CA LEU A 113 0.33 4.70 10.64
C LEU A 113 -0.33 3.39 11.09
N VAL A 114 0.42 2.28 11.13
CA VAL A 114 -0.12 0.99 11.59
C VAL A 114 -0.54 1.06 13.05
N MET A 115 0.29 1.68 13.90
CA MET A 115 0.02 1.81 15.33
C MET A 115 -1.17 2.73 15.62
N GLU A 116 -1.32 3.83 14.89
CA GLU A 116 -2.47 4.72 14.94
C GLU A 116 -3.76 3.94 14.65
N ARG A 117 -3.82 3.24 13.51
CA ARG A 117 -4.98 2.44 13.12
C ARG A 117 -5.31 1.32 14.10
N ALA A 118 -4.29 0.64 14.63
CA ALA A 118 -4.48 -0.41 15.63
C ALA A 118 -5.06 0.14 16.94
N THR A 119 -4.58 1.31 17.37
CA THR A 119 -5.03 1.98 18.59
C THR A 119 -6.47 2.48 18.45
N GLU A 120 -6.81 3.08 17.30
CA GLU A 120 -8.17 3.49 16.94
C GLU A 120 -9.14 2.30 17.00
N ARG A 121 -8.80 1.19 16.34
CA ARG A 121 -9.63 -0.01 16.31
C ARG A 121 -9.84 -0.60 17.70
N ALA A 122 -8.79 -0.67 18.52
CA ALA A 122 -8.88 -1.15 19.89
C ALA A 122 -9.75 -0.23 20.77
N ALA A 123 -9.70 1.09 20.57
CA ALA A 123 -10.57 2.03 21.26
C ALA A 123 -12.04 1.86 20.87
N GLN A 124 -12.36 1.69 19.59
CA GLN A 124 -13.72 1.42 19.09
C GLN A 124 -14.31 0.14 19.68
N MET A 125 -13.52 -0.95 19.69
CA MET A 125 -13.93 -2.22 20.30
C MET A 125 -14.24 -2.07 21.81
N ARG A 126 -13.43 -1.29 22.54
CA ARG A 126 -13.68 -1.02 23.97
C ARG A 126 -14.90 -0.15 24.22
N ALA A 127 -15.21 0.78 23.31
CA ALA A 127 -16.36 1.67 23.43
C ALA A 127 -17.70 0.98 23.09
N GLY A 128 -17.70 -0.29 22.68
CA GLY A 128 -18.90 -0.99 22.22
C GLY A 128 -19.50 -0.38 20.95
N VAL A 129 -18.75 0.46 20.24
CA VAL A 129 -19.12 0.96 18.92
C VAL A 129 -18.85 -0.18 17.95
N ASP A 130 -19.90 -0.93 17.66
CA ASP A 130 -19.86 -1.95 16.64
C ASP A 130 -19.73 -1.23 15.28
N PRO A 131 -18.63 -1.41 14.51
CA PRO A 131 -18.49 -0.78 13.19
C PRO A 131 -19.59 -1.20 12.21
N VAL A 132 -20.41 -2.19 12.60
CA VAL A 132 -21.56 -2.78 11.90
C VAL A 132 -22.71 -1.79 11.64
N GLN A 133 -22.87 -0.69 12.39
CA GLN A 133 -24.06 0.17 12.26
C GLN A 133 -23.95 1.34 11.26
N GLU A 134 -22.76 1.73 10.82
CA GLU A 134 -22.58 2.92 9.95
C GLU A 134 -22.75 2.65 8.44
N GLY A 135 -22.72 1.38 8.01
CA GLY A 135 -22.84 0.98 6.60
C GLY A 135 -24.26 0.64 6.12
N ARG A 136 -25.29 0.77 6.96
CA ARG A 136 -26.69 0.37 6.64
C ARG A 136 -27.66 1.52 6.35
N THR A 137 -27.16 2.75 6.26
CA THR A 137 -27.94 3.91 5.81
C THR A 137 -27.29 4.52 4.59
N GLY A 138 -27.74 4.07 3.41
CA GLY A 138 -27.36 4.59 2.10
C GLY A 138 -27.99 3.79 0.98
#